data_AF-A0AAV3HU61-F1
#
_entry.id   AF-A0AAV3HU61-F1
#
_cell.length_a   1.000
_cell.length_b   1.000
_cell.length_c   1.000
_cell.angle_alpha   90.00
_cell.angle_beta   90.00
_cell.angle_gamma   90.00
#
_symmetry.space_group_name_H-M   'P 1'
#
loop_
_entity.id
_entity.type
_entity.pdbx_description
1 polymer ?
#
loop_
_entity_poly.entity_id
_entity_poly.type
_entity_poly.pdbx_seq_one_letter_code
_entity_poly.pdbx_strand_id
1 'polypeptide(L)' 'MNSGTIAEQVESQDVETQNDSLAAKLKASYVAARTQLEITEVELNRSKIMMIDENGKMTKVSILSEH' A
#
# COMPACT_ATOMS: atom_id res chain seq x y z
N MET A 1 44.16 -21.53 26.05
CA MET A 1 43.30 -20.34 26.12
C MET A 1 42.88 -20.01 24.71
N ASN A 2 41.61 -20.22 24.36
CA ASN A 2 40.95 -19.61 23.19
C ASN A 2 39.45 -19.93 23.33
N SER A 3 38.78 -19.13 24.14
CA SER A 3 37.32 -19.18 24.30
C SER A 3 36.87 -17.73 24.32
N GLY A 4 36.29 -17.25 23.21
CA GLY A 4 35.90 -15.84 23.12
C GLY A 4 35.50 -15.28 21.75
N THR A 5 35.19 -16.08 20.73
CA THR A 5 34.91 -15.51 19.37
C THR A 5 33.60 -15.99 18.72
N ILE A 6 32.91 -16.98 19.28
CA ILE A 6 31.74 -17.59 18.63
C ILE A 6 30.43 -16.83 18.94
N ALA A 7 30.26 -16.28 20.15
CA ALA A 7 29.01 -15.64 20.54
C ALA A 7 28.73 -14.32 19.80
N GLU A 8 29.77 -13.52 19.54
CA GLU A 8 29.64 -12.19 18.93
C GLU A 8 29.35 -12.23 17.41
N GLN A 9 29.77 -13.31 16.74
CA GLN A 9 29.52 -13.51 15.30
C GLN A 9 28.10 -14.00 14.98
N VAL A 10 27.45 -14.73 15.91
CA VAL A 10 26.08 -15.23 15.71
C VAL A 10 25.06 -14.10 15.83
N GLU A 11 25.26 -13.20 16.80
CA GLU A 11 24.34 -12.10 17.08
C GLU A 11 24.33 -11.04 15.95
N SER A 12 25.46 -10.84 15.27
CA SER A 12 25.54 -9.92 14.13
C SER A 12 24.82 -10.43 12.87
N GLN A 13 24.84 -11.75 12.62
CA GLN A 13 24.16 -12.37 11.48
C GLN A 13 22.64 -12.39 11.63
N ASP A 14 22.13 -12.62 12.85
CA ASP A 14 20.69 -12.61 13.11
C ASP A 14 20.06 -11.22 12.88
N VAL A 15 20.78 -10.15 13.19
CA VAL A 15 20.32 -8.76 13.00
C VAL A 15 20.26 -8.37 11.52
N GLU A 16 21.27 -8.73 10.72
CA GLU A 16 21.25 -8.50 9.26
C GLU A 16 20.10 -9.26 8.58
N THR A 17 19.90 -10.53 8.96
CA THR A 17 18.83 -11.36 8.40
C THR A 17 17.43 -10.82 8.75
N GLN A 18 17.26 -10.26 9.95
CA GLN A 18 16.01 -9.62 10.37
C GLN A 18 15.76 -8.29 9.64
N ASN A 19 16.79 -7.49 9.39
CA ASN A 19 16.68 -6.24 8.63
C ASN A 19 16.27 -6.50 7.18
N ASP A 20 16.85 -7.51 6.54
CA ASP A 20 16.48 -7.93 5.19
C ASP A 20 15.03 -8.41 5.11
N SER A 21 14.58 -9.15 6.14
CA SER A 21 13.18 -9.59 6.27
C SER A 21 12.20 -8.42 6.42
N LEU A 22 12.54 -7.42 7.24
CA LEU A 22 11.71 -6.22 7.40
C LEU A 22 11.64 -5.40 6.11
N ALA A 23 12.77 -5.20 5.43
CA ALA A 23 12.83 -4.48 4.16
C ALA A 23 11.99 -5.19 3.09
N ALA A 24 12.06 -6.53 3.01
CA ALA A 24 11.23 -7.32 2.11
C ALA A 24 9.73 -7.16 2.43
N LYS A 25 9.36 -7.18 3.71
CA LYS A 25 7.97 -6.98 4.15
C LYS A 25 7.45 -5.59 3.81
N LEU A 26 8.23 -4.54 4.07
CA LEU A 26 7.86 -3.17 3.73
C LEU A 26 7.68 -2.99 2.22
N LYS A 27 8.58 -3.56 1.41
CA LYS A 27 8.45 -3.55 -0.05
C LYS A 27 7.18 -4.25 -0.50
N ALA A 28 6.88 -5.43 0.05
CA ALA A 28 5.67 -6.17 -0.28
C ALA A 28 4.41 -5.38 0.09
N SER A 29 4.37 -4.79 1.29
CA SER A 29 3.26 -3.95 1.75
C SER A 29 3.07 -2.71 0.87
N TYR A 30 4.16 -2.03 0.50
CA TYR A 30 4.10 -0.88 -0.41
C TYR A 30 3.53 -1.25 -1.78
N VAL A 31 4.01 -2.36 -2.37
CA VAL A 31 3.52 -2.85 -3.66
C VAL A 31 2.03 -3.19 -3.57
N ALA A 32 1.60 -3.89 -2.53
CA ALA A 32 0.20 -4.23 -2.33
C ALA A 32 -0.70 -2.98 -2.18
N ALA A 33 -0.27 -2.01 -1.36
CA ALA A 33 -0.99 -0.76 -1.17
C ALA A 33 -1.11 0.04 -2.47
N ARG A 34 -0.03 0.11 -3.27
CA ARG A 34 -0.04 0.77 -4.57
C ARG A 34 -1.03 0.12 -5.54
N THR A 35 -1.04 -1.20 -5.63
CA THR A 35 -2.00 -1.94 -6.48
C THR A 35 -3.44 -1.69 -6.06
N GLN A 36 -3.72 -1.66 -4.75
CA GLN A 36 -5.06 -1.37 -4.24
C GLN A 36 -5.51 0.07 -4.54
N LEU A 37 -4.58 1.03 -4.46
CA LEU A 37 -4.86 2.43 -4.78
C LEU A 37 -5.26 2.58 -6.26
N GLU A 38 -4.52 1.95 -7.17
CA GLU A 38 -4.81 1.98 -8.60
C GLU A 38 -6.22 1.45 -8.91
N ILE A 39 -6.60 0.31 -8.33
CA ILE A 39 -7.95 -0.23 -8.46
C ILE A 39 -8.99 0.78 -7.93
N THR A 40 -8.73 1.38 -6.76
CA THR A 40 -9.64 2.34 -6.14
C THR A 40 -9.83 3.57 -7.04
N GLU A 41 -8.77 4.13 -7.61
CA GLU A 41 -8.85 5.28 -8.51
C GLU A 41 -9.63 4.97 -9.78
N VAL A 42 -9.44 3.79 -10.36
CA VAL A 42 -10.20 3.33 -11.53
C VAL A 42 -11.68 3.24 -11.18
N GLU A 43 -12.02 2.59 -10.06
CA GLU A 43 -13.41 2.43 -9.64
C GLU A 43 -14.07 3.77 -9.29
N LEU A 44 -13.37 4.70 -8.63
CA LEU A 44 -13.85 6.06 -8.38
C LEU A 44 -14.09 6.85 -9.68
N ASN A 45 -13.22 6.64 -10.68
CA ASN A 45 -13.42 7.25 -11.98
C ASN A 45 -14.61 6.65 -12.74
N ARG A 46 -14.88 5.35 -12.57
CA ARG A 46 -16.04 4.65 -13.15
C ARG A 46 -17.35 4.94 -12.41
N SER A 47 -17.31 5.21 -11.12
CA SER A 47 -18.51 5.45 -10.28
C SER A 47 -19.10 6.85 -10.42
N LYS A 48 -18.71 7.63 -11.44
CA LYS A 48 -19.26 8.97 -11.69
C LYS A 48 -20.71 8.83 -12.14
N ILE A 49 -21.65 9.25 -11.30
CA ILE A 49 -23.07 9.29 -11.64
C ILE A 49 -23.36 10.60 -12.40
N MET A 50 -24.01 10.47 -13.55
CA MET A 50 -24.54 11.59 -14.32
C MET A 50 -26.06 11.59 -14.19
N MET A 51 -26.63 12.71 -13.76
CA MET A 51 -28.07 12.91 -13.68
C MET A 51 -28.52 13.77 -14.86
N ILE A 52 -29.64 13.40 -15.48
CA ILE A 52 -30.23 14.13 -16.61
C ILE A 52 -31.62 14.58 -16.16
N ASP A 53 -31.89 15.89 -16.25
CA ASP A 53 -33.22 16.43 -15.95
C ASP A 53 -34.18 16.33 -17.15
N GLU A 54 -35.43 16.71 -16.93
CA GLU A 54 -36.50 16.74 -17.95
C GLU A 54 -36.20 17.63 -19.16
N ASN A 55 -35.27 18.59 -19.03
CA ASN A 55 -34.83 19.48 -20.10
C ASN A 55 -33.57 18.96 -20.80
N GLY A 56 -33.09 17.77 -20.44
CA GLY A 56 -31.87 17.18 -20.99
C GLY A 56 -30.57 17.76 -20.40
N LYS A 57 -30.65 18.54 -19.32
CA LYS A 57 -29.45 19.11 -18.69
C LYS A 57 -28.72 18.03 -17.90
N MET A 58 -27.45 17.85 -18.22
CA MET A 58 -26.57 16.91 -17.54
C MET A 58 -25.90 17.54 -16.32
N THR A 59 -25.97 16.87 -15.17
CA THR A 59 -25.30 17.29 -13.93
C THR A 59 -24.51 16.12 -13.34
N LYS A 60 -23.24 16.35 -12.99
CA LYS A 60 -22.40 15.35 -12.31
C LYS A 60 -22.79 15.27 -10.83
N VAL A 61 -23.09 14.07 -10.36
CA VAL A 61 -23.42 13.79 -8.95
C VAL A 61 -22.28 12.99 -8.33
N SER A 62 -21.72 13.50 -7.23
CA SER A 62 -20.75 12.77 -6.42
C SER A 62 -21.50 11.91 -5.40
N ILE A 63 -21.13 10.63 -5.28
CA ILE A 63 -21.64 9.73 -4.23
C ILE A 63 -20.92 9.99 -2.90
N LEU A 64 -19.68 10.46 -2.97
CA LEU A 64 -18.90 10.84 -1.80
C LEU A 64 -19.33 12.25 -1.44
N SER A 65 -20.07 12.39 -0.33
CA SER A 65 -20.06 13.62 0.44
C SER A 65 -18.60 13.95 0.72
N GLU A 66 -18.17 15.18 0.48
CA GLU A 66 -16.91 15.61 1.06
C GLU A 66 -17.04 15.41 2.58
N HIS A 67 -16.17 14.55 3.11
CA HIS A 67 -16.05 14.03 4.49
C HIS A 67 -16.79 12.74 4.82
#